data_AF-A0A7C6MLE6-F1
#
_entry.id   AF-A0A7C6MLE6-F1
#
_cell.length_a   1.000
_cell.length_b   1.000
_cell.length_c   1.000
_cell.angle_alpha   90.00
_cell.angle_beta   90.00
_cell.angle_gamma   90.00
#
_symmetry.space_group_name_H-M   'P 1'
#
loop_
_entity.id
_entity.type
_entity.pdbx_description
1 polymer ?
#
loop_
_entity_poly.entity_id
_entity_poly.type
_entity_poly.pdbx_seq_one_letter_code
_entity_poly.pdbx_strand_id
1 'polypeptide(L)' 'MVKVVVRDGKVEDALRSFKQKTARDGLLKKVREKEHYVKHGVKKRIAKEEGKKNSRKRDSRRNRNR' A
#
# COMPACT_ATOMS: atom_id res chain seq x y z
N MET A 1 -2.73 7.97 -10.18
CA MET A 1 -1.74 9.03 -9.86
C MET A 1 -2.32 9.87 -8.73
N VAL A 2 -1.56 10.10 -7.65
CA VAL A 2 -2.07 10.74 -6.43
C VAL A 2 -1.94 12.26 -6.54
N LYS A 3 -3.07 12.98 -6.47
CA LYS A 3 -3.10 14.44 -6.38
C LYS A 3 -3.36 14.87 -4.93
N VAL A 4 -2.51 15.75 -4.40
CA VAL A 4 -2.71 16.40 -3.10
C VAL A 4 -2.67 17.91 -3.33
N VAL A 5 -3.75 18.58 -2.96
CA VAL A 5 -3.85 20.03 -3.02
C VAL A 5 -3.54 20.55 -1.62
N VAL A 6 -2.59 21.47 -1.53
CA VAL A 6 -2.25 22.15 -0.27
C VAL A 6 -3.31 23.21 -0.01
N ARG A 7 -3.86 23.25 1.20
CA ARG A 7 -4.80 24.29 1.64
C ARG A 7 -4.14 25.12 2.74
N ASP A 8 -4.39 26.42 2.74
CA ASP A 8 -4.03 27.34 3.82
C ASP A 8 -2.53 27.37 4.19
N GLY A 9 -1.64 27.13 3.21
CA GLY A 9 -0.19 27.14 3.43
C GLY A 9 0.35 26.01 4.32
N LYS A 10 -0.48 25.03 4.71
CA LYS A 10 -0.08 23.91 5.58
C LYS A 10 0.63 22.81 4.78
N VAL A 11 1.88 23.06 4.42
CA VAL A 11 2.69 22.18 3.58
C VAL A 11 2.98 20.83 4.27
N GLU A 12 3.28 20.84 5.57
CA GLU A 12 3.65 19.62 6.31
C GLU A 12 2.51 18.60 6.36
N ASP A 13 1.28 19.06 6.63
CA ASP A 13 0.09 18.21 6.62
C ASP A 13 -0.22 17.65 5.23
N ALA A 14 0.05 18.44 4.19
CA ALA A 14 -0.08 17.99 2.81
C ALA A 14 0.96 16.90 2.48
N LEU A 15 2.20 17.03 2.95
CA LEU A 15 3.25 16.00 2.78
C LEU A 15 2.89 14.70 3.53
N ARG A 16 2.37 14.80 4.75
CA ARG A 16 1.89 13.63 5.51
C ARG A 16 0.76 12.92 4.78
N SER A 17 -0.20 13.70 4.29
CA SER A 17 -1.34 13.20 3.51
C SER A 17 -0.91 12.58 2.19
N PHE A 18 0.07 13.17 1.52
CA PHE A 18 0.68 12.62 0.30
C PHE A 18 1.34 11.28 0.58
N LYS A 19 2.19 11.17 1.60
CA LYS A 19 2.82 9.90 2.00
C LYS A 19 1.77 8.83 2.27
N GLN A 20 0.70 9.16 3.00
CA GLN A 20 -0.37 8.19 3.30
C GLN A 20 -1.16 7.78 2.04
N LYS A 21 -1.51 8.73 1.17
CA LYS A 21 -2.22 8.43 -0.08
C LYS A 21 -1.37 7.62 -1.05
N THR A 22 -0.08 7.93 -1.19
CA THR A 22 0.87 7.17 -2.00
C THR A 22 1.04 5.74 -1.49
N ALA A 23 1.08 5.56 -0.16
CA ALA A 23 1.08 4.22 0.44
C ALA A 23 -0.23 3.45 0.18
N ARG A 24 -1.39 4.12 0.23
CA ARG A 24 -2.70 3.50 -0.08
C ARG A 24 -2.83 3.09 -1.55
N ASP A 25 -2.33 3.91 -2.49
CA ASP A 25 -2.34 3.61 -3.93
C ASP A 25 -1.39 2.46 -4.32
N GLY A 26 -0.42 2.17 -3.45
CA GLY A 26 0.56 1.10 -3.63
C GLY A 26 1.56 1.38 -4.76
N LEU A 27 1.73 2.64 -5.16
CA LEU A 27 2.53 3.03 -6.33
C LEU A 27 3.98 2.57 -6.21
N LEU A 28 4.63 2.82 -5.07
CA LEU A 28 6.02 2.40 -4.82
C LEU A 28 6.19 0.88 -4.88
N LYS A 29 5.18 0.12 -4.46
CA LYS A 29 5.20 -1.34 -4.51
C LYS A 29 5.12 -1.85 -5.95
N LYS A 30 4.23 -1.26 -6.76
CA LYS A 30 4.10 -1.59 -8.19
C LYS A 30 5.38 -1.30 -8.98
N VAL A 31 6.12 -0.25 -8.61
CA VAL A 31 7.43 0.06 -9.20
C VAL A 31 8.41 -1.07 -8.89
N ARG A 32 8.56 -1.45 -7.62
CA ARG A 32 9.45 -2.54 -7.20
C ARG A 32 9.13 -3.89 -7.85
N GLU A 33 7.85 -4.21 -8.01
CA GLU A 33 7.43 -5.44 -8.70
C GLU A 33 7.78 -5.47 -10.20
N LYS A 34 8.02 -4.30 -10.80
CA LYS A 34 8.37 -4.14 -12.22
C LYS A 34 9.86 -3.97 -12.47
N GLU A 35 10.68 -3.83 -11.43
CA GLU A 35 12.15 -3.66 -11.56
C GLU A 35 12.81 -4.85 -12.26
N HIS A 36 12.29 -6.06 -12.05
CA HIS A 36 12.81 -7.29 -12.65
C HIS A 36 11.69 -8.17 -13.21
N TYR A 37 12.01 -8.95 -14.25
CA TYR A 37 11.09 -9.96 -14.75
C TYR A 37 10.89 -11.06 -13.71
N VAL A 38 9.62 -11.41 -13.47
CA VAL A 38 9.24 -12.50 -12.58
C VAL A 38 8.28 -13.42 -13.33
N LYS A 39 8.58 -14.72 -13.32
CA LYS A 39 7.72 -15.75 -13.95
C LYS A 39 6.31 -15.70 -13.35
N HIS A 40 5.29 -15.91 -14.19
CA HIS A 40 3.88 -15.81 -13.80
C HIS A 40 3.51 -16.66 -12.57
N GLY A 41 4.05 -17.88 -12.45
CA GLY A 41 3.80 -18.75 -11.28
C GLY A 41 4.35 -18.17 -9.97
N VAL A 42 5.49 -17.47 -10.01
CA VAL A 42 6.06 -16.79 -8.85
C VAL A 42 5.22 -15.57 -8.48
N LYS A 43 4.74 -14.80 -9.47
CA LYS A 43 3.78 -13.70 -9.25
C LYS A 43 2.51 -14.17 -8.54
N LYS A 44 1.92 -15.31 -8.97
CA LYS A 44 0.74 -15.89 -8.30
C LYS A 44 1.02 -16.28 -6.84
N ARG A 45 2.20 -16.85 -6.56
CA ARG A 45 2.59 -17.25 -5.20
C ARG A 45 2.74 -16.05 -4.28
N ILE A 46 3.41 -15.00 -4.75
CA ILE A 46 3.59 -13.73 -4.00
C ILE A 46 2.22 -13.13 -3.68
N ALA A 47 1.32 -13.01 -4.67
CA ALA A 47 -0.02 -12.47 -4.46
C ALA A 47 -0.84 -13.27 -3.43
N LYS A 48 -0.74 -14.61 -3.45
CA LYS A 48 -1.40 -15.49 -2.47
C LYS A 48 -0.87 -15.27 -1.05
N GLU A 49 0.44 -15.19 -0.89
CA GLU A 49 1.07 -14.96 0.42
C GLU A 49 0.72 -13.57 0.99
N GLU A 50 0.68 -12.54 0.15
CA GLU A 50 0.24 -11.20 0.58
C GLU A 50 -1.24 -11.17 1.00
N GLY A 51 -2.10 -11.88 0.27
CA GLY A 51 -3.51 -12.06 0.63
C GLY A 51 -3.68 -12.68 2.02
N LYS A 52 -2.96 -13.78 2.30
CA LYS A 52 -2.94 -14.42 3.63
C LYS A 52 -2.47 -13.46 4.71
N LYS A 53 -1.38 -12.72 4.47
CA LYS A 53 -0.84 -11.73 5.42
C LYS A 53 -1.84 -10.62 5.72
N ASN A 54 -2.55 -10.13 4.71
CA ASN A 54 -3.58 -9.10 4.87
C ASN A 54 -4.82 -9.61 5.63
N SER A 55 -5.27 -10.84 5.35
CA SER A 55 -6.37 -11.46 6.09
C SER A 55 -6.02 -11.59 7.58
N ARG A 56 -4.87 -12.20 7.89
CA ARG A 56 -4.40 -12.35 9.28
C ARG A 56 -4.29 -11.01 10.02
N LYS A 57 -3.83 -9.96 9.33
CA LYS A 57 -3.79 -8.60 9.88
C LYS A 57 -5.18 -8.01 10.12
N ARG A 58 -6.16 -8.31 9.27
CA ARG A 58 -7.54 -7.87 9.44
C ARG A 58 -8.20 -8.59 10.61
N ASP A 59 -8.02 -9.90 10.70
CA ASP A 59 -8.61 -10.74 11.75
C ASP A 59 -8.06 -10.38 13.13
N SER A 60 -6.74 -10.18 13.25
CA SER A 60 -6.11 -9.73 14.51
C SER A 60 -6.51 -8.31 14.95
N ARG A 61 -6.95 -7.46 14.02
CA ARG A 61 -7.55 -6.15 14.37
C ARG A 61 -9.00 -6.31 14.82
N ARG A 62 -9.76 -7.17 14.13
CA ARG A 62 -11.16 -7.45 14.49
C ARG A 62 -11.27 -8.07 15.88
N ASN A 63 -10.42 -9.04 16.19
CA ASN A 63 -10.43 -9.70 17.50
C ASN A 63 -9.95 -8.80 18.64
N ARG A 64 -9.13 -7.77 18.37
CA ARG A 64 -8.74 -6.78 19.40
C ARG A 64 -9.84 -5.79 19.74
N ASN A 65 -10.76 -5.55 18.81
CA ASN A 65 -11.88 -4.64 18.98
C ASN A 65 -13.18 -5.37 19.40
N ARG A 66 -13.06 -6.65 19.77
CA ARG A 66 -14.15 -7.51 20.19
C ARG A 66 -13.98 -7.79 21.68
#